data_AF-A0AAW9MRQ6-F1
#
_entry.id   AF-A0AAW9MRQ6-F1
#
_cell.length_a   1.000
_cell.length_b   1.000
_cell.length_c   1.000
_cell.angle_alpha   90.00
_cell.angle_beta   90.00
_cell.angle_gamma   90.00
#
_symmetry.space_group_name_H-M   'P 1'
#
loop_
_entity.id
_entity.type
_entity.pdbx_description
1 polymer ?
#
loop_
_entity_poly.entity_id
_entity_poly.type
_entity_poly.pdbx_seq_one_letter_code
_entity_poly.pdbx_strand_id
1 'polypeptide(L)'
;MRSNNVRKEVESMDSQYIGAKFYSKSDLSIGWNLEKAEKIINVFDETNTGYTTNNILEMYNICLLFDSKVMLQSWSEEYYRKLTSVANSFRPIIGRFFSDIDYLCIKTFYPEISIHYRDSFWDVFETYKIYKNISPEEFISLLEIFNVPLYIILEHKDIVQYYNNEISDYMKQSKSSADILISHHLASKERNHKIYYIPSALQTNRRIEII
;
A
#
# COMPACT_ATOMS: atom_id res chain seq x y z
N MET A 1 -13.48 47.92 11.29
CA MET A 1 -14.08 47.21 10.15
C MET A 1 -13.00 46.87 9.12
N ARG A 2 -12.41 45.69 9.24
CA ARG A 2 -11.67 44.90 8.24
C ARG A 2 -10.98 43.78 9.03
N SER A 3 -10.79 42.64 8.39
CA SER A 3 -10.29 41.37 8.96
C SER A 3 -11.37 40.46 9.55
N ASN A 4 -12.19 39.89 8.67
CA ASN A 4 -12.79 38.57 8.90
C ASN A 4 -13.03 37.78 7.60
N ASN A 5 -12.33 38.14 6.51
CA ASN A 5 -12.55 37.53 5.19
C ASN A 5 -11.36 36.70 4.66
N VAL A 6 -10.32 36.46 5.46
CA VAL A 6 -9.18 35.61 5.05
C VAL A 6 -9.24 34.21 5.68
N ARG A 7 -10.06 34.01 6.73
CA ARG A 7 -10.18 32.72 7.43
C ARG A 7 -11.29 31.80 6.92
N LYS A 8 -12.08 32.21 5.92
CA LYS A 8 -13.23 31.45 5.40
C LYS A 8 -13.03 30.83 4.02
N GLU A 9 -11.86 30.97 3.40
CA GLU A 9 -11.58 30.39 2.07
C GLU A 9 -10.68 29.15 2.10
N VAL A 10 -10.26 28.68 3.29
CA VAL A 10 -9.45 27.44 3.42
C VAL A 10 -10.31 26.21 3.74
N GLU A 11 -11.59 26.40 4.07
CA GLU A 11 -12.53 25.31 4.39
C GLU A 11 -13.53 25.07 3.22
N SER A 12 -13.05 24.61 2.06
CA SER A 12 -13.90 23.86 1.10
C SER A 12 -13.12 23.10 0.01
N MET A 13 -11.95 22.52 0.31
CA MET A 13 -11.21 21.69 -0.65
C MET A 13 -11.07 20.21 -0.23
N ASP A 14 -11.78 19.80 0.82
CA ASP A 14 -11.73 18.44 1.40
C ASP A 14 -12.80 17.49 0.83
N SER A 15 -13.05 17.59 -0.48
CA SER A 15 -13.62 16.48 -1.22
C SER A 15 -12.84 16.31 -2.53
N GLN A 16 -12.14 15.18 -2.69
CA GLN A 16 -11.47 14.68 -3.92
C GLN A 16 -9.95 14.85 -4.10
N TYR A 17 -9.12 15.23 -3.11
CA TYR A 17 -7.68 15.05 -3.30
C TYR A 17 -7.29 13.57 -3.16
N ILE A 18 -7.25 12.87 -4.29
CA ILE A 18 -6.64 11.53 -4.40
C ILE A 18 -5.20 11.75 -4.85
N GLY A 19 -4.27 11.40 -3.97
CA GLY A 19 -2.84 11.55 -4.18
C GLY A 19 -2.24 10.70 -5.31
N ALA A 20 -0.91 10.68 -5.38
CA ALA A 20 -0.17 9.85 -6.34
C ALA A 20 -0.22 8.37 -5.94
N LYS A 21 -0.37 7.49 -6.92
CA LYS A 21 -0.48 6.04 -6.74
C LYS A 21 0.25 5.26 -7.81
N PHE A 22 0.88 4.16 -7.40
CA PHE A 22 1.41 3.18 -8.32
C PHE A 22 0.53 1.93 -8.30
N TYR A 23 0.09 1.49 -9.49
CA TYR A 23 -0.64 0.22 -9.66
C TYR A 23 0.22 -0.80 -10.40
N SER A 24 0.76 -0.41 -11.55
CA SER A 24 1.75 -1.18 -12.30
C SER A 24 2.40 -0.30 -13.36
N LYS A 25 3.50 -0.76 -13.94
CA LYS A 25 4.16 -0.09 -15.06
C LYS A 25 3.27 0.01 -16.32
N SER A 26 2.37 -0.96 -16.50
CA SER A 26 1.44 -1.04 -17.64
C SER A 26 0.09 -0.41 -17.39
N ASP A 27 -0.12 0.18 -16.21
CA ASP A 27 -1.40 0.79 -15.85
C ASP A 27 -1.63 2.07 -16.67
N LEU A 28 -2.84 2.22 -17.22
CA LEU A 28 -3.16 3.35 -18.10
C LEU A 28 -3.18 4.70 -17.36
N SER A 29 -3.32 4.68 -16.02
CA SER A 29 -3.30 5.90 -15.20
C SER A 29 -1.90 6.34 -14.80
N ILE A 30 -0.84 5.62 -15.18
CA ILE A 30 0.53 5.93 -14.75
C ILE A 30 0.97 7.35 -15.11
N GLY A 31 0.53 7.87 -16.26
CA GLY A 31 0.81 9.26 -16.67
C GLY A 31 0.21 10.28 -15.70
N TRP A 32 -1.07 10.15 -15.37
CA TRP A 32 -1.74 11.03 -14.40
C TRP A 32 -1.11 10.93 -13.00
N ASN A 33 -0.68 9.74 -12.59
CA ASN A 33 0.00 9.57 -11.31
C ASN A 33 1.41 10.17 -11.30
N LEU A 34 2.13 10.16 -12.43
CA LEU A 34 3.40 10.88 -12.58
C LEU A 34 3.20 12.40 -12.49
N GLU A 35 2.14 12.96 -13.07
CA GLU A 35 1.80 14.38 -12.94
C GLU A 35 1.48 14.76 -11.49
N LYS A 36 0.79 13.90 -10.74
CA LYS A 36 0.55 14.10 -9.30
C LYS A 36 1.86 14.03 -8.51
N ALA A 37 2.68 13.02 -8.77
CA ALA A 37 3.98 12.85 -8.12
C ALA A 37 4.89 14.07 -8.33
N GLU A 38 4.91 14.62 -9.55
CA GLU A 38 5.64 15.86 -9.86
C GLU A 38 5.18 17.03 -8.99
N LYS A 39 3.87 17.25 -8.84
CA LYS A 39 3.33 18.32 -7.99
C LYS A 39 3.80 18.18 -6.54
N ILE A 40 3.78 16.96 -6.02
CA ILE A 40 4.19 16.65 -4.64
C ILE A 40 5.70 16.86 -4.47
N ILE A 41 6.50 16.36 -5.41
CA ILE A 41 7.97 16.52 -5.40
C ILE A 41 8.36 18.00 -5.47
N ASN A 42 7.69 18.80 -6.29
CA ASN A 42 8.04 20.21 -6.47
C ASN A 42 7.76 21.09 -5.24
N VAL A 43 6.88 20.65 -4.33
CA VAL A 43 6.57 21.36 -3.07
C VAL A 43 7.13 20.65 -1.84
N PHE A 44 7.91 19.59 -2.03
CA PHE A 44 8.46 18.80 -0.95
C PHE A 44 9.44 19.61 -0.09
N ASP A 45 9.23 19.56 1.22
CA ASP A 45 10.09 20.17 2.23
C ASP A 45 10.72 19.08 3.09
N GLU A 46 12.03 18.90 2.97
CA GLU A 46 12.80 17.92 3.73
C GLU A 46 12.84 18.19 5.24
N THR A 47 12.53 19.42 5.66
CA THR A 47 12.53 19.83 7.07
C THR A 47 11.21 19.55 7.77
N ASN A 48 10.15 19.22 7.00
CA ASN A 48 8.86 18.88 7.55
C ASN A 48 8.92 17.55 8.33
N THR A 49 8.50 17.57 9.59
CA THR A 49 8.44 16.41 10.48
C THR A 49 7.01 15.92 10.74
N GLY A 50 5.99 16.63 10.26
CA GLY A 50 4.57 16.37 10.51
C GLY A 50 3.91 15.45 9.48
N TYR A 51 4.64 14.49 8.90
CA TYR A 51 4.07 13.58 7.90
C TYR A 51 3.09 12.59 8.53
N THR A 52 1.89 12.50 7.96
CA THR A 52 0.91 11.48 8.32
C THR A 52 1.23 10.15 7.65
N THR A 53 0.64 9.04 8.13
CA THR A 53 0.76 7.72 7.47
C THR A 53 0.36 7.78 6.00
N ASN A 54 -0.68 8.54 5.64
CA ASN A 54 -1.09 8.71 4.25
C ASN A 54 -0.03 9.42 3.40
N ASN A 55 0.64 10.44 3.94
CA ASN A 55 1.74 11.11 3.22
C ASN A 55 2.91 10.16 3.00
N ILE A 56 3.24 9.33 3.99
CA ILE A 56 4.32 8.35 3.90
C ILE A 56 4.00 7.25 2.87
N LEU A 57 2.75 6.77 2.84
CA LEU A 57 2.31 5.79 1.84
C LEU A 57 2.25 6.40 0.44
N GLU A 58 1.88 7.68 0.30
CA GLU A 58 1.96 8.41 -0.96
C GLU A 58 3.42 8.54 -1.44
N MET A 59 4.35 8.90 -0.55
CA MET A 59 5.78 8.92 -0.85
C MET A 59 6.29 7.55 -1.31
N TYR A 60 5.83 6.47 -0.68
CA TYR A 60 6.16 5.11 -1.10
C TYR A 60 5.68 4.83 -2.53
N ASN A 61 4.45 5.20 -2.86
CA ASN A 61 3.91 5.08 -4.22
C ASN A 61 4.69 5.93 -5.23
N ILE A 62 5.14 7.13 -4.85
CA ILE A 62 6.02 7.94 -5.69
C ILE A 62 7.34 7.22 -5.94
N CYS A 63 7.96 6.62 -4.93
CA CYS A 63 9.17 5.81 -5.13
C CYS A 63 8.94 4.71 -6.18
N LEU A 64 7.81 3.98 -6.08
CA LEU A 64 7.45 2.93 -7.03
C LEU A 64 7.23 3.45 -8.47
N LEU A 65 6.59 4.62 -8.62
CA LEU A 65 6.41 5.28 -9.92
C LEU A 65 7.76 5.53 -10.60
N PHE A 66 8.73 6.08 -9.87
CA PHE A 66 10.06 6.36 -10.42
C PHE A 66 10.91 5.08 -10.62
N ASP A 67 10.73 4.06 -9.77
CA ASP A 67 11.38 2.75 -9.94
C ASP A 67 10.92 2.01 -11.20
N SER A 68 9.71 2.29 -11.68
CA SER A 68 9.20 1.75 -12.96
C SER A 68 9.98 2.24 -14.19
N LYS A 69 10.74 3.33 -14.03
CA LYS A 69 11.50 4.04 -15.07
C LYS A 69 10.62 4.59 -16.20
N VAL A 70 9.33 4.80 -15.93
CA VAL A 70 8.40 5.48 -16.84
C VAL A 70 8.53 6.98 -16.65
N MET A 71 8.51 7.70 -17.77
CA MET A 71 8.75 9.14 -17.83
C MET A 71 7.70 9.78 -18.74
N LEU A 72 7.17 10.93 -18.34
CA LEU A 72 6.27 11.72 -19.19
C LEU A 72 7.04 12.28 -20.39
N GLN A 73 6.41 12.29 -21.56
CA GLN A 73 7.00 12.85 -22.79
C GLN A 73 7.30 14.35 -22.67
N SER A 74 6.60 15.06 -21.79
CA SER A 74 6.79 16.48 -21.51
C SER A 74 8.03 16.77 -20.66
N TRP A 75 8.59 15.78 -19.97
CA TRP A 75 9.78 15.98 -19.15
C TRP A 75 11.04 15.92 -20.00
N SER A 76 12.02 16.77 -19.69
CA SER A 76 13.38 16.57 -20.17
C SER A 76 14.07 15.49 -19.34
N GLU A 77 15.10 14.85 -19.88
CA GLU A 77 15.86 13.84 -19.15
C GLU A 77 16.55 14.42 -17.90
N GLU A 78 16.99 15.68 -17.97
CA GLU A 78 17.52 16.44 -16.84
C GLU A 78 16.46 16.66 -15.75
N TYR A 79 15.25 17.07 -16.15
CA TYR A 79 14.16 17.27 -15.22
C TYR A 79 13.72 15.96 -14.55
N TYR A 80 13.63 14.89 -15.31
CA TYR A 80 13.36 13.55 -14.77
C TYR A 80 14.42 13.11 -13.77
N ARG A 81 15.71 13.35 -14.03
CA ARG A 81 16.79 13.08 -13.06
C ARG A 81 16.62 13.88 -11.76
N LYS A 82 16.24 15.17 -11.85
CA LYS A 82 15.94 16.01 -10.68
C LYS A 82 14.78 15.42 -9.86
N LEU A 83 13.66 15.09 -10.51
CA LEU A 83 12.50 14.49 -9.85
C LEU A 83 12.86 13.15 -9.18
N THR A 84 13.58 12.30 -9.90
CA THR A 84 14.06 11.00 -9.39
C THR A 84 14.94 11.18 -8.15
N SER A 85 15.81 12.18 -8.13
CA SER A 85 16.65 12.47 -6.96
C SER A 85 15.82 12.81 -5.72
N VAL A 86 14.76 13.60 -5.86
CA VAL A 86 13.88 13.95 -4.74
C VAL A 86 13.05 12.74 -4.32
N ALA A 87 12.45 11.99 -5.27
CA ALA A 87 11.74 10.75 -4.96
C ALA A 87 12.63 9.75 -4.20
N ASN A 88 13.91 9.66 -4.54
CA ASN A 88 14.86 8.80 -3.84
C ASN A 88 15.12 9.23 -2.38
N SER A 89 15.01 10.52 -2.07
CA SER A 89 15.15 11.04 -0.70
C SER A 89 13.99 10.64 0.21
N PHE A 90 12.86 10.18 -0.33
CA PHE A 90 11.73 9.71 0.48
C PHE A 90 12.01 8.40 1.20
N ARG A 91 12.85 7.51 0.63
CA ARG A 91 13.16 6.19 1.23
C ARG A 91 13.64 6.25 2.67
N PRO A 92 14.64 7.08 3.04
CA PRO A 92 15.05 7.21 4.44
C PRO A 92 13.95 7.80 5.34
N ILE A 93 13.06 8.65 4.81
CA ILE A 93 11.92 9.22 5.56
C ILE A 93 10.91 8.12 5.87
N ILE A 94 10.52 7.34 4.86
CA ILE A 94 9.62 6.19 5.00
C ILE A 94 10.20 5.17 5.99
N GLY A 95 11.49 4.85 5.86
CA GLY A 95 12.15 3.90 6.75
C GLY A 95 12.21 4.35 8.21
N ARG A 96 12.50 5.63 8.47
CA ARG A 96 12.45 6.17 9.84
C ARG A 96 11.03 6.14 10.39
N PHE A 97 10.05 6.60 9.62
CA PHE A 97 8.65 6.63 10.06
C PHE A 97 8.16 5.26 10.53
N PHE A 98 8.41 4.21 9.74
CA PHE A 98 8.02 2.84 10.11
C PHE A 98 8.96 2.18 11.13
N SER A 99 10.12 2.76 11.42
CA SER A 99 10.96 2.32 12.55
C SER A 99 10.47 2.92 13.88
N ASP A 100 9.90 4.12 13.83
CA ASP A 100 9.49 4.90 15.01
C ASP A 100 8.01 4.67 15.40
N ILE A 101 7.19 4.17 14.49
CA ILE A 101 5.76 3.93 14.75
C ILE A 101 5.57 2.83 15.81
N ASP A 102 4.69 3.10 16.77
CA ASP A 102 4.29 2.11 17.76
C ASP A 102 3.27 1.12 17.18
N TYR A 103 3.76 -0.06 16.80
CA TYR A 103 2.91 -1.12 16.24
C TYR A 103 1.92 -1.71 17.24
N LEU A 104 2.08 -1.50 18.55
CA LEU A 104 1.05 -1.85 19.53
C LEU A 104 -0.23 -1.04 19.29
N CYS A 105 -0.12 0.12 18.63
CA CYS A 105 -1.23 1.00 18.29
C CYS A 105 -1.74 0.83 16.84
N ILE A 106 -1.39 -0.25 16.14
CA ILE A 106 -1.80 -0.47 14.74
C ILE A 106 -3.32 -0.46 14.53
N LYS A 107 -4.08 -0.95 15.50
CA LYS A 107 -5.55 -0.87 15.49
C LYS A 107 -6.09 0.56 15.52
N THR A 108 -5.31 1.51 16.02
CA THR A 108 -5.70 2.91 16.15
C THR A 108 -5.40 3.69 14.88
N PHE A 109 -4.26 3.45 14.22
CA PHE A 109 -3.88 4.24 13.04
C PHE A 109 -4.31 3.59 11.71
N TYR A 110 -4.53 2.28 11.64
CA TYR A 110 -4.95 1.62 10.40
C TYR A 110 -6.26 2.18 9.82
N PRO A 111 -7.31 2.50 10.63
CA PRO A 111 -8.54 3.13 10.12
C PRO A 111 -8.32 4.47 9.43
N GLU A 112 -7.32 5.23 9.88
CA GLU A 112 -6.95 6.56 9.35
C GLU A 112 -6.25 6.46 7.99
N ILE A 113 -5.82 5.26 7.59
CA ILE A 113 -5.25 5.04 6.26
C ILE A 113 -6.37 5.12 5.23
N SER A 114 -6.21 6.07 4.30
CA SER A 114 -7.07 6.24 3.14
C SER A 114 -7.20 4.91 2.42
N ILE A 115 -8.43 4.58 2.02
CA ILE A 115 -8.71 3.37 1.22
C ILE A 115 -7.83 3.27 -0.03
N HIS A 116 -7.38 4.42 -0.56
CA HIS A 116 -6.47 4.52 -1.69
C HIS A 116 -5.07 3.92 -1.45
N TYR A 117 -4.65 3.84 -0.18
CA TYR A 117 -3.31 3.40 0.22
C TYR A 117 -3.30 2.14 1.10
N ARG A 118 -4.46 1.50 1.33
CA ARG A 118 -4.53 0.32 2.20
C ARG A 118 -3.75 -0.89 1.67
N ASP A 119 -3.75 -1.09 0.35
CA ASP A 119 -2.89 -2.06 -0.33
C ASP A 119 -1.40 -1.69 -0.17
N SER A 120 -1.04 -0.42 -0.38
CA SER A 120 0.34 0.06 -0.18
C SER A 120 0.82 -0.05 1.26
N PHE A 121 -0.09 0.00 2.23
CA PHE A 121 0.26 -0.28 3.61
C PHE A 121 0.77 -1.72 3.76
N TRP A 122 0.13 -2.70 3.13
CA TRP A 122 0.58 -4.09 3.19
C TRP A 122 1.88 -4.33 2.41
N ASP A 123 2.11 -3.61 1.30
CA ASP A 123 3.42 -3.59 0.62
C ASP A 123 4.54 -3.17 1.57
N VAL A 124 4.32 -2.06 2.30
CA VAL A 124 5.28 -1.55 3.30
C VAL A 124 5.38 -2.50 4.49
N PHE A 125 4.26 -3.08 4.94
CA PHE A 125 4.20 -4.04 6.04
C PHE A 125 5.14 -5.22 5.82
N GLU A 126 5.21 -5.72 4.60
CA GLU A 126 6.18 -6.73 4.18
C GLU A 126 7.58 -6.14 4.01
N THR A 127 7.72 -5.07 3.22
CA THR A 127 9.02 -4.48 2.83
C THR A 127 9.87 -4.09 4.04
N TYR A 128 9.24 -3.50 5.06
CA TYR A 128 9.89 -3.07 6.30
C TYR A 128 9.80 -4.11 7.43
N LYS A 129 9.31 -5.32 7.12
CA LYS A 129 9.20 -6.45 8.06
C LYS A 129 8.41 -6.14 9.31
N ILE A 130 7.39 -5.28 9.17
CA ILE A 130 6.51 -4.84 10.26
C ILE A 130 5.81 -6.04 10.91
N TYR A 131 5.44 -7.03 10.10
CA TYR A 131 4.83 -8.29 10.55
C TYR A 131 5.61 -8.97 11.68
N LYS A 132 6.94 -8.79 11.79
CA LYS A 132 7.73 -9.41 12.85
C LYS A 132 7.46 -8.84 14.24
N ASN A 133 6.83 -7.67 14.33
CA ASN A 133 6.52 -6.98 15.57
C ASN A 133 5.07 -7.23 16.03
N ILE A 134 4.29 -8.02 15.28
CA ILE A 134 2.86 -8.24 15.54
C ILE A 134 2.65 -9.72 15.76
N SER A 135 2.03 -10.06 16.90
CA SER A 135 1.72 -11.45 17.22
C SER A 135 0.75 -12.06 16.20
N PRO A 136 0.77 -13.38 15.99
CA PRO A 136 -0.17 -14.03 15.08
C PRO A 136 -1.65 -13.78 15.44
N GLU A 137 -1.97 -13.73 16.74
CA GLU A 137 -3.32 -13.44 17.23
C GLU A 137 -3.75 -12.00 16.92
N GLU A 138 -2.85 -11.03 17.11
CA GLU A 138 -3.11 -9.63 16.75
C GLU A 138 -3.27 -9.46 15.24
N PHE A 139 -2.45 -10.15 14.44
CA PHE A 139 -2.54 -10.12 12.98
C PHE A 139 -3.92 -10.58 12.50
N ILE A 140 -4.41 -11.74 12.95
CA ILE A 140 -5.75 -12.21 12.59
C ILE A 140 -6.84 -11.25 13.07
N SER A 141 -6.71 -10.75 14.31
CA SER A 141 -7.64 -9.75 14.84
C SER A 141 -7.70 -8.49 13.99
N LEU A 142 -6.58 -8.04 13.39
CA LEU A 142 -6.55 -6.90 12.47
C LEU A 142 -7.33 -7.18 11.18
N LEU A 143 -7.12 -8.37 10.60
CA LEU A 143 -7.81 -8.77 9.37
C LEU A 143 -9.34 -8.80 9.58
N GLU A 144 -9.78 -9.34 10.72
CA GLU A 144 -11.20 -9.46 11.08
C GLU A 144 -11.83 -8.08 11.37
N ILE A 145 -11.23 -7.29 12.27
CA ILE A 145 -11.78 -6.00 12.70
C ILE A 145 -11.93 -5.05 11.51
N PHE A 146 -10.95 -5.03 10.60
CA PHE A 146 -10.97 -4.13 9.45
C PHE A 146 -11.51 -4.75 8.17
N ASN A 147 -12.00 -5.99 8.24
CA ASN A 147 -12.50 -6.75 7.11
C ASN A 147 -11.54 -6.68 5.90
N VAL A 148 -10.25 -6.93 6.17
CA VAL A 148 -9.19 -6.80 5.17
C VAL A 148 -9.39 -7.87 4.10
N PRO A 149 -9.52 -7.48 2.82
CA PRO A 149 -9.69 -8.46 1.75
C PRO A 149 -8.48 -9.38 1.67
N LEU A 150 -8.72 -10.69 1.83
CA LEU A 150 -7.65 -11.67 1.95
C LEU A 150 -6.73 -11.70 0.72
N TYR A 151 -7.24 -11.43 -0.48
CA TYR A 151 -6.40 -11.38 -1.68
C TYR A 151 -5.25 -10.38 -1.57
N ILE A 152 -5.43 -9.26 -0.85
CA ILE A 152 -4.36 -8.28 -0.62
C ILE A 152 -3.23 -8.91 0.17
N ILE A 153 -3.56 -9.63 1.26
CA ILE A 153 -2.57 -10.33 2.09
C ILE A 153 -1.84 -11.41 1.30
N LEU A 154 -2.56 -12.15 0.45
CA LEU A 154 -1.99 -13.23 -0.33
C LEU A 154 -1.03 -12.74 -1.43
N GLU A 155 -0.98 -11.43 -1.75
CA GLU A 155 0.05 -10.87 -2.64
C GLU A 155 1.45 -10.83 -1.98
N HIS A 156 1.53 -11.01 -0.66
CA HIS A 156 2.74 -10.83 0.14
C HIS A 156 3.31 -12.16 0.64
N LYS A 157 4.36 -12.64 -0.02
CA LYS A 157 4.96 -13.96 0.23
C LYS A 157 5.44 -14.14 1.67
N ASP A 158 6.18 -13.17 2.20
CA ASP A 158 6.81 -13.27 3.50
C ASP A 158 5.77 -13.17 4.61
N ILE A 159 4.72 -12.34 4.42
CA ILE A 159 3.56 -12.31 5.35
C ILE A 159 2.88 -13.69 5.38
N VAL A 160 2.58 -14.26 4.21
CA VAL A 160 1.94 -15.58 4.10
C VAL A 160 2.78 -16.68 4.72
N GLN A 161 4.10 -16.64 4.54
CA GLN A 161 5.01 -17.62 5.12
C GLN A 161 5.13 -17.48 6.63
N TYR A 162 5.14 -16.24 7.15
CA TYR A 162 5.27 -15.98 8.56
C TYR A 162 4.02 -16.41 9.34
N TYR A 163 2.82 -16.07 8.85
CA TYR A 163 1.52 -16.41 9.47
C TYR A 163 0.85 -17.61 8.80
N ASN A 164 1.64 -18.61 8.40
CA ASN A 164 1.19 -19.72 7.56
C ASN A 164 0.01 -20.50 8.15
N ASN A 165 0.02 -20.75 9.46
CA ASN A 165 -1.04 -21.52 10.12
C ASN A 165 -2.29 -20.66 10.29
N GLU A 166 -2.11 -19.42 10.69
CA GLU A 166 -3.17 -18.48 11.02
C GLU A 166 -3.95 -18.09 9.76
N ILE A 167 -3.26 -17.79 8.67
CA ILE A 167 -3.91 -17.52 7.37
C ILE A 167 -4.60 -18.78 6.85
N SER A 168 -4.01 -19.98 7.03
CA SER A 168 -4.64 -21.24 6.64
C SER A 168 -5.94 -21.48 7.42
N ASP A 169 -5.95 -21.25 8.73
CA ASP A 169 -7.13 -21.42 9.57
C ASP A 169 -8.20 -20.37 9.29
N TYR A 170 -7.79 -19.12 9.06
CA TYR A 170 -8.68 -18.04 8.61
C TYR A 170 -9.34 -18.39 7.27
N MET A 171 -8.57 -18.93 6.31
CA MET A 171 -9.09 -19.36 5.02
C MET A 171 -10.13 -20.47 5.14
N LYS A 172 -9.96 -21.44 6.05
CA LYS A 172 -10.93 -22.54 6.24
C LYS A 172 -12.28 -22.06 6.76
N GLN A 173 -12.30 -20.92 7.46
CA GLN A 173 -13.51 -20.36 8.07
C GLN A 173 -14.21 -19.36 7.15
N SER A 174 -13.48 -18.75 6.21
CA SER A 174 -14.03 -17.75 5.30
C SER A 174 -14.64 -18.35 4.04
N LYS A 175 -15.87 -17.95 3.73
CA LYS A 175 -16.56 -18.31 2.47
C LYS A 175 -15.90 -17.70 1.23
N SER A 176 -15.19 -16.57 1.36
CA SER A 176 -14.51 -15.92 0.24
C SER A 176 -13.24 -16.65 -0.20
N SER A 177 -12.77 -17.61 0.59
CA SER A 177 -11.58 -18.41 0.28
C SER A 177 -11.77 -19.28 -0.95
N ALA A 178 -13.00 -19.73 -1.22
CA ALA A 178 -13.34 -20.52 -2.40
C ALA A 178 -13.08 -19.73 -3.68
N ASP A 179 -13.59 -18.50 -3.76
CA ASP A 179 -13.43 -17.62 -4.93
C ASP A 179 -11.96 -17.27 -5.20
N ILE A 180 -11.19 -17.06 -4.13
CA ILE A 180 -9.74 -16.78 -4.22
C ILE A 180 -8.98 -18.01 -4.75
N LEU A 181 -9.28 -19.20 -4.24
CA LEU A 181 -8.64 -20.44 -4.68
C LEU A 181 -8.97 -20.77 -6.15
N ILE A 182 -10.22 -20.57 -6.55
CA ILE A 182 -10.67 -20.72 -7.93
C ILE A 182 -9.92 -19.71 -8.83
N SER A 183 -9.89 -18.44 -8.43
CA SER A 183 -9.19 -17.39 -9.18
C SER A 183 -7.69 -17.69 -9.32
N HIS A 184 -7.02 -18.11 -8.25
CA HIS A 184 -5.62 -18.52 -8.29
C HIS A 184 -5.39 -19.69 -9.25
N HIS A 185 -6.26 -20.71 -9.22
CA HIS A 185 -6.14 -21.87 -10.10
C HIS A 185 -6.34 -21.51 -11.58
N LEU A 186 -7.35 -20.68 -11.88
CA LEU A 186 -7.66 -20.24 -13.24
C LEU A 186 -6.59 -19.27 -13.78
N ALA A 187 -6.12 -18.34 -12.95
CA ALA A 187 -5.21 -17.28 -13.36
C ALA A 187 -3.75 -17.70 -13.46
N SER A 188 -3.37 -18.84 -12.88
CA SER A 188 -2.06 -19.49 -13.10
C SER A 188 -1.75 -19.80 -14.59
N LYS A 189 -2.74 -19.61 -15.49
CA LYS A 189 -2.65 -19.80 -16.93
C LYS A 189 -2.48 -18.52 -17.74
N GLU A 190 -2.49 -17.32 -17.12
CA GLU A 190 -2.37 -16.03 -17.82
C GLU A 190 -1.05 -15.30 -17.48
N ARG A 191 -0.42 -14.70 -18.50
CA ARG A 191 0.97 -14.16 -18.41
C ARG A 191 1.14 -12.91 -17.53
N ASN A 192 0.05 -12.26 -17.12
CA ASN A 192 0.08 -10.95 -16.43
C ASN A 192 -0.70 -10.94 -15.10
N HIS A 193 -1.00 -12.10 -14.51
CA HIS A 193 -1.78 -12.13 -13.28
C HIS A 193 -0.93 -11.84 -12.03
N LYS A 194 -1.56 -11.19 -11.03
CA LYS A 194 -0.97 -11.02 -9.70
C LYS A 194 -0.70 -12.38 -9.07
N ILE A 195 0.49 -12.57 -8.50
CA ILE A 195 0.86 -13.84 -7.87
C ILE A 195 0.26 -13.87 -6.46
N TYR A 196 -0.65 -14.79 -6.21
CA TYR A 196 -1.13 -15.06 -4.84
C TYR A 196 -0.36 -16.24 -4.24
N TYR A 197 0.14 -16.03 -3.03
CA TYR A 197 0.83 -17.04 -2.22
C TYR A 197 -0.19 -17.74 -1.33
N ILE A 198 -0.42 -19.03 -1.59
CA ILE A 198 -1.31 -19.84 -0.76
C ILE A 198 -0.48 -20.43 0.40
N PRO A 199 -0.95 -20.33 1.66
CA PRO A 199 -0.25 -20.93 2.80
C PRO A 199 -0.03 -22.42 2.59
N SER A 200 1.18 -22.90 2.88
CA SER A 200 1.55 -24.31 2.73
C SER A 200 0.81 -25.21 3.71
N ALA A 201 0.38 -24.67 4.86
CA ALA A 201 -0.46 -25.37 5.83
C ALA A 201 -1.87 -25.70 5.29
N LEU A 202 -2.28 -25.08 4.19
CA LEU A 202 -3.53 -25.40 3.50
C LEU A 202 -3.31 -26.60 2.56
N GLN A 203 -3.34 -27.82 3.12
CA GLN A 203 -3.07 -29.08 2.39
C GLN A 203 -4.05 -29.32 1.22
N THR A 204 -3.56 -29.96 0.15
CA THR A 204 -4.23 -30.12 -1.16
C THR A 204 -5.55 -30.90 -1.11
N ASN A 205 -5.68 -31.90 -0.24
CA ASN A 205 -6.91 -32.67 -0.05
C ASN A 205 -8.06 -31.82 0.53
N ARG A 206 -7.73 -30.79 1.31
CA ARG A 206 -8.69 -29.87 1.95
C ARG A 206 -9.13 -28.73 1.04
N ARG A 207 -8.34 -28.38 0.02
CA ARG A 207 -8.68 -27.33 -0.96
C ARG A 207 -9.92 -27.69 -1.77
N ILE A 208 -10.19 -28.98 -1.96
CA ILE A 208 -11.38 -29.51 -2.64
C ILE A 208 -12.63 -29.40 -1.74
N GLU A 209 -12.50 -29.37 -0.42
CA GLU A 209 -13.65 -29.21 0.50
C GLU A 209 -14.15 -27.76 0.60
N ILE A 210 -13.30 -26.80 0.23
CA ILE A 210 -13.62 -25.36 0.27
C ILE A 210 -14.26 -24.89 -1.05
N ILE A 211 -14.02 -25.60 -2.16
CA ILE A 211 -14.58 -25.32 -3.51
C ILE A 211 -15.89 -26.09 -3.67
#